data_AF-A0A965C3G7-F1
#
_entry.id   AF-A0A965C3G7-F1
#
_cell.length_a   1.000
_cell.length_b   1.000
_cell.length_c   1.000
_cell.angle_alpha   90.00
_cell.angle_beta   90.00
_cell.angle_gamma   90.00
#
_symmetry.space_group_name_H-M   'P 1'
#
loop_
_entity.id
_entity.type
_entity.pdbx_description
1 polymer ?
#
loop_
_entity_poly.entity_id
_entity_poly.type
_entity_poly.pdbx_seq_one_letter_code
_entity_poly.pdbx_strand_id
1 'polypeptide(L)'
;MKRTASLIALLFVGIALAAAWFGPRLISWEGQRSRLAALASERLGRPVALQGPLRVVLLPQPVIEADEVHLGQEEGGLGVKAKTLRLKLGLTPLLLGRLE
;
A
#
# COMPACT_ATOMS: atom_id res chain seq x y z
N MET A 1 -5.15 20.76 -32.87
CA MET A 1 -4.12 20.57 -31.83
C MET A 1 -4.71 20.46 -30.42
N LYS A 2 -5.54 21.40 -29.95
CA LYS A 2 -6.14 21.31 -28.59
C LYS A 2 -7.02 20.07 -28.36
N ARG A 3 -7.87 19.71 -29.34
CA ARG A 3 -8.79 18.55 -29.26
C ARG A 3 -8.04 17.21 -29.17
N THR A 4 -6.96 17.05 -29.92
CA THR A 4 -6.14 15.82 -29.90
C THR A 4 -5.36 15.70 -28.61
N ALA A 5 -4.84 16.81 -28.06
CA ALA A 5 -4.18 16.82 -26.75
C ALA A 5 -5.14 16.41 -25.62
N SER A 6 -6.39 16.89 -25.64
CA SER A 6 -7.41 16.48 -24.65
C SER A 6 -7.76 15.00 -24.74
N LEU A 7 -7.88 14.44 -25.95
CA LEU A 7 -8.16 13.01 -26.14
C LEU A 7 -7.01 12.12 -25.64
N ILE A 8 -5.76 12.53 -25.89
CA ILE A 8 -4.58 11.83 -25.39
C ILE A 8 -4.54 11.88 -23.86
N ALA A 9 -4.76 13.05 -23.26
CA ALA A 9 -4.81 13.19 -21.81
C ALA A 9 -5.89 12.29 -21.19
N LEU A 10 -7.09 12.25 -21.78
CA LEU A 10 -8.18 11.39 -21.31
C LEU A 10 -7.81 9.90 -21.40
N LEU A 11 -7.14 9.48 -22.48
CA LEU A 11 -6.67 8.11 -22.66
C LEU A 11 -5.67 7.72 -21.55
N PHE A 12 -4.68 8.57 -21.27
CA PHE A 12 -3.71 8.32 -20.19
C PHE A 12 -4.38 8.22 -18.82
N VAL A 13 -5.34 9.10 -18.53
CA VAL A 13 -6.12 9.02 -17.27
C VAL A 13 -6.89 7.71 -17.20
N GLY A 14 -7.53 7.29 -18.29
CA GLY A 14 -8.25 6.01 -18.36
C GLY A 14 -7.34 4.81 -18.09
N ILE A 15 -6.14 4.80 -18.68
CA ILE A 15 -5.13 3.75 -18.44
C ILE A 15 -4.66 3.77 -16.99
N ALA A 16 -4.39 4.95 -16.42
CA ALA A 16 -3.95 5.06 -15.03
C ALA A 16 -5.01 4.55 -14.03
N LEU A 17 -6.29 4.86 -14.26
CA LEU A 17 -7.39 4.36 -13.45
C LEU A 17 -7.55 2.84 -13.57
N ALA A 18 -7.46 2.30 -14.80
CA ALA A 18 -7.48 0.86 -15.02
C ALA A 18 -6.30 0.17 -14.30
N ALA A 19 -5.09 0.72 -14.41
CA ALA A 19 -3.91 0.21 -13.71
C ALA A 19 -4.06 0.29 -12.19
N ALA A 20 -4.60 1.37 -11.64
CA ALA A 20 -4.85 1.48 -10.20
C ALA A 20 -5.91 0.50 -9.69
N TRP A 21 -6.87 0.12 -10.55
CA TRP A 21 -7.92 -0.84 -10.20
C TRP A 21 -7.45 -2.30 -10.31
N PHE A 22 -6.81 -2.65 -11.42
CA PHE A 22 -6.39 -4.02 -11.71
C PHE A 22 -5.00 -4.34 -11.17
N GLY A 23 -4.08 -3.38 -11.14
CA GLY A 23 -2.70 -3.56 -10.67
C GLY A 23 -2.61 -4.23 -9.31
N PRO A 24 -3.31 -3.72 -8.26
CA PRO A 24 -3.29 -4.36 -6.95
C PRO A 24 -3.88 -5.76 -6.91
N ARG A 25 -4.71 -6.16 -7.88
CA ARG A 25 -5.29 -7.50 -7.94
C ARG A 25 -4.41 -8.48 -8.69
N LEU A 26 -3.54 -7.99 -9.57
CA LEU A 26 -2.64 -8.79 -10.40
C LEU A 26 -1.26 -9.01 -9.76
N ILE A 27 -0.88 -8.22 -8.76
CA ILE A 27 0.40 -8.32 -8.05
C ILE A 27 0.26 -9.22 -6.81
N SER A 28 1.18 -10.18 -6.63
CA SER A 28 1.28 -10.97 -5.41
C SER A 28 1.95 -10.17 -4.29
N TRP A 29 1.14 -9.46 -3.51
CA TRP A 29 1.60 -8.70 -2.35
C TRP A 29 2.35 -9.53 -1.31
N GLU A 30 2.05 -10.83 -1.25
CA GLU A 30 2.76 -11.78 -0.40
C GLU A 30 4.25 -11.88 -0.71
N GLY A 31 4.64 -11.81 -1.99
CA GLY A 31 6.06 -11.82 -2.39
C GLY A 31 6.80 -10.54 -2.01
N GLN A 32 6.06 -9.44 -1.80
CA GLN A 32 6.61 -8.14 -1.43
C GLN A 32 6.49 -7.83 0.07
N ARG A 33 5.92 -8.76 0.84
CA ARG A 33 5.68 -8.65 2.28
C ARG A 33 6.92 -8.26 3.06
N SER A 34 8.07 -8.86 2.77
CA SER A 34 9.35 -8.53 3.43
C SER A 34 9.77 -7.08 3.20
N ARG A 35 9.60 -6.59 1.97
CA ARG A 35 9.86 -5.20 1.60
C ARG A 35 8.91 -4.24 2.32
N LEU A 36 7.63 -4.60 2.42
CA LEU A 36 6.62 -3.79 3.11
C LEU A 36 6.83 -3.78 4.62
N ALA A 37 7.23 -4.92 5.21
CA ALA A 37 7.64 -5.02 6.60
C ALA A 37 8.86 -4.14 6.91
N ALA A 38 9.86 -4.12 6.02
CA ALA A 38 11.03 -3.24 6.15
C ALA A 38 10.64 -1.75 6.09
N LEU A 39 9.81 -1.36 5.11
CA LEU A 39 9.29 0.01 5.01
C LEU A 39 8.47 0.40 6.25
N ALA A 40 7.59 -0.48 6.73
CA ALA A 40 6.81 -0.25 7.93
C ALA A 40 7.73 -0.08 9.16
N SER A 41 8.77 -0.91 9.26
CA SER A 41 9.75 -0.84 10.35
C SER A 41 10.51 0.49 10.35
N GLU A 42 10.92 0.95 9.18
CA GLU A 42 11.58 2.24 8.99
C GLU A 42 10.67 3.41 9.41
N ARG A 43 9.39 3.36 9.03
CA ARG A 43 8.42 4.42 9.36
C ARG A 43 7.95 4.42 10.81
N LEU A 44 7.84 3.24 11.41
CA LEU A 44 7.37 3.08 12.79
C LEU A 44 8.51 3.09 13.82
N GLY A 45 9.77 3.06 13.37
CA GLY A 45 10.95 3.06 14.23
C GLY A 45 11.10 1.79 15.08
N ARG A 46 10.39 0.71 14.74
CA ARG A 46 10.40 -0.57 15.46
C ARG A 46 10.25 -1.73 14.49
N PRO A 47 10.78 -2.93 14.81
CA PRO A 47 10.61 -4.09 13.95
C PRO A 47 9.12 -4.39 13.72
N VAL A 48 8.74 -4.61 12.46
CA VAL A 48 7.40 -5.03 12.06
C VAL A 48 7.50 -6.36 11.34
N ALA A 49 6.76 -7.36 11.80
CA ALA A 49 6.56 -8.61 11.08
C ALA A 49 5.11 -8.70 10.61
N LEU A 50 4.92 -9.01 9.34
CA LEU A 50 3.61 -9.23 8.72
C LEU A 50 3.46 -10.74 8.51
N GLN A 51 2.58 -11.41 9.26
CA GLN A 51 2.45 -12.87 9.21
C GLN A 51 1.21 -13.30 8.41
N GLY A 52 0.16 -12.49 8.41
CA GLY A 52 -1.10 -12.78 7.73
C GLY A 52 -1.21 -12.19 6.31
N PRO A 53 -2.37 -12.38 5.67
CA PRO A 53 -2.64 -11.89 4.32
C PRO A 53 -2.44 -10.38 4.17
N LEU A 54 -1.95 -9.98 3.00
CA LEU A 54 -1.83 -8.58 2.62
C LEU A 54 -2.82 -8.20 1.53
N ARG A 55 -3.54 -7.10 1.74
CA ARG A 55 -4.46 -6.56 0.76
C ARG A 55 -4.20 -5.09 0.51
N VAL A 56 -4.13 -4.73 -0.76
CA VAL A 56 -3.98 -3.34 -1.20
C VAL A 56 -5.15 -2.97 -2.09
N VAL A 57 -5.80 -1.87 -1.78
CA VAL A 57 -6.88 -1.27 -2.56
C VAL A 57 -6.49 0.16 -2.84
N LEU A 58 -6.43 0.59 -4.10
CA LEU A 58 -6.04 1.97 -4.42
C LEU A 58 -7.23 2.91 -4.65
N LEU A 59 -8.37 2.37 -5.08
CA LEU A 59 -9.54 3.15 -5.48
C LEU A 59 -10.79 2.72 -4.70
N PRO A 60 -11.71 3.67 -4.39
CA PRO A 60 -11.56 5.12 -4.57
C PRO A 60 -10.62 5.76 -3.53
N GLN A 61 -10.41 5.10 -2.38
CA GLN A 61 -9.49 5.54 -1.34
C GLN A 61 -8.36 4.50 -1.20
N PRO A 62 -7.08 4.91 -1.25
CA PRO A 62 -5.97 4.00 -1.06
C PRO A 62 -5.92 3.49 0.38
N VAL A 63 -5.91 2.17 0.50
CA VAL A 63 -5.88 1.46 1.77
C VAL A 63 -4.96 0.25 1.64
N ILE A 64 -4.11 0.08 2.65
CA ILE A 64 -3.33 -1.14 2.86
C ILE A 64 -3.87 -1.83 4.11
N GLU A 65 -4.30 -3.07 3.95
CA GLU A 65 -4.73 -3.96 5.04
C GLU A 65 -3.67 -5.05 5.19
N ALA A 66 -3.17 -5.21 6.41
CA ALA A 66 -2.28 -6.27 6.79
C ALA A 66 -2.86 -7.03 7.98
N ASP A 67 -3.02 -8.33 7.82
CA ASP A 67 -3.47 -9.19 8.90
C ASP A 67 -2.28 -9.77 9.67
N GLU A 68 -2.49 -10.05 10.95
CA GLU A 68 -1.50 -10.58 11.90
C GLU A 68 -0.17 -9.79 11.87
N VAL A 69 -0.24 -8.54 12.33
CA VAL A 69 0.91 -7.65 12.40
C VAL A 69 1.52 -7.72 13.79
N HIS A 70 2.81 -8.01 13.86
CA HIS A 70 3.58 -8.03 15.09
C HIS A 70 4.53 -6.82 15.07
N LEU A 71 4.49 -6.00 16.11
CA LEU A 71 5.29 -4.79 16.26
C LEU A 71 6.20 -4.96 17.48
N GLY A 72 7.52 -4.85 17.31
CA GLY A 72 8.49 -5.08 18.37
C GLY A 72 9.17 -6.44 18.27
N GLN A 73 9.98 -6.78 19.28
CA GLN A 73 10.74 -8.04 19.32
C GLN A 73 9.81 -9.20 19.70
N GLU A 74 9.95 -10.32 18.99
CA GLU A 74 9.16 -11.55 19.23
C GLU A 74 9.66 -12.30 20.48
N GLU A 75 10.94 -12.12 20.87
CA GLU A 75 11.53 -12.71 22.08
C GLU A 75 11.93 -11.63 23.10
N GLY A 76 11.40 -11.72 24.32
CA GLY A 76 11.91 -11.01 25.51
C GLY A 76 11.61 -9.51 25.63
N GLY A 77 10.94 -8.88 24.64
CA GLY A 77 10.60 -7.46 24.64
C GLY A 77 9.08 -7.16 24.70
N LEU A 78 8.73 -5.89 24.93
CA LEU A 78 7.34 -5.41 24.80
C LEU A 78 6.95 -5.40 23.32
N GLY A 79 6.21 -6.43 22.90
CA GLY A 79 5.63 -6.56 21.56
C GLY A 79 4.14 -6.24 21.55
N VAL A 80 3.66 -5.64 20.46
CA VAL A 80 2.23 -5.43 20.19
C VAL A 80 1.82 -6.31 19.02
N LYS A 81 0.91 -7.25 19.26
CA LYS A 81 0.27 -8.05 18.21
C LYS A 81 -1.07 -7.43 17.85
N ALA A 82 -1.25 -7.06 16.58
CA ALA A 82 -2.49 -6.57 16.02
C ALA A 82 -3.07 -7.63 15.08
N LYS A 83 -4.36 -7.93 15.25
CA LYS A 83 -5.06 -8.89 14.37
C LYS A 83 -5.17 -8.37 12.95
N THR A 84 -5.52 -7.11 12.79
CA THR A 84 -5.62 -6.43 11.49
C THR A 84 -5.14 -5.00 11.67
N LEU A 85 -4.26 -4.57 10.77
CA LEU A 85 -3.79 -3.21 10.66
C LEU A 85 -4.27 -2.64 9.33
N ARG A 86 -5.03 -1.54 9.38
CA ARG A 86 -5.55 -0.87 8.19
C ARG A 86 -5.01 0.55 8.12
N LEU A 87 -4.14 0.79 7.14
CA LEU A 87 -3.62 2.12 6.84
C LEU A 87 -4.43 2.73 5.71
N LYS A 88 -5.01 3.91 5.96
CA LYS A 88 -5.58 4.75 4.91
C LYS A 88 -4.51 5.72 4.46
N LEU A 89 -4.30 5.82 3.15
CA LEU A 89 -3.35 6.74 2.56
C LEU A 89 -4.12 7.80 1.78
N GLY A 90 -3.59 9.02 1.71
CA GLY A 90 -4.14 10.01 0.80
C GLY A 90 -3.88 9.65 -0.66
N LEU A 91 -4.88 9.82 -1.55
CA LEU A 91 -4.69 9.67 -3.00
C LEU A 91 -3.61 10.62 -3.53
N THR A 92 -3.75 11.90 -3.21
CA THR A 92 -2.84 12.96 -3.67
C THR A 92 -1.40 12.74 -3.21
N PRO A 93 -1.11 12.51 -1.92
CA PRO A 93 0.25 12.22 -1.49
C PRO A 93 0.80 10.95 -2.16
N LEU A 94 0.00 9.91 -2.36
CA LEU A 94 0.46 8.69 -3.03
C LEU A 94 0.85 8.94 -4.50
N LEU A 95 0.09 9.77 -5.22
CA LEU A 95 0.47 10.21 -6.57
C LEU A 95 1.77 11.00 -6.59
N LEU A 96 2.10 11.69 -5.49
CA LEU A 96 3.37 12.39 -5.27
C LEU A 96 4.46 11.48 -4.68
N GLY A 97 4.20 10.18 -4.47
CA GLY A 97 5.13 9.22 -3.89
C GLY A 97 5.29 9.31 -2.37
N ARG A 98 4.35 9.96 -1.67
CA ARG A 98 4.34 10.17 -0.22
C ARG A 98 3.29 9.27 0.46
N LEU A 99 3.56 8.86 1.70
CA LEU A 99 2.71 7.93 2.48
C LEU A 99 2.09 8.59 3.73
N GLU A 100 1.75 9.87 3.61
CA GLU A 100 1.10 10.69 4.66
C GLU A 100 -0.43 10.70 4.52
#